data_AF-A0A2E1AMP8-F1
#
_entry.id   AF-A0A2E1AMP8-F1
#
_cell.length_a   1.000
_cell.length_b   1.000
_cell.length_c   1.000
_cell.angle_alpha   90.00
_cell.angle_beta   90.00
_cell.angle_gamma   90.00
#
_symmetry.space_group_name_H-M   'P 1'
#
loop_
_entity.id
_entity.type
_entity.pdbx_description
1 polymer ?
#
loop_
_entity_poly.entity_id
_entity_poly.type
_entity_poly.pdbx_seq_one_letter_code
_entity_poly.pdbx_strand_id
1 'polypeptide(L)'
;MVRLRNGKQTNNIGFPKKFPKECSICFNTLNYENYIQLNCEHIFCPCILAWFNKCLTCPICRSNANGFKGHLSKPLNMPSLFLEKAKRDMKILVAFLTITFFIIYNYILYGKTIQSANLVIDFMLVVSFSFCFGIIRQYI
;
A
#
# COMPACT_ATOMS: atom_id res chain seq x y z
N MET A 1 15.98 32.14 21.79
CA MET A 1 17.19 32.76 21.21
C MET A 1 18.41 32.14 21.88
N VAL A 2 19.37 31.64 21.10
CA VAL A 2 20.62 31.11 21.66
C VAL A 2 21.76 32.04 21.25
N ARG A 3 22.61 32.38 22.22
CA ARG A 3 23.79 33.22 22.02
C ARG A 3 24.99 32.31 21.77
N LEU A 4 25.52 32.34 20.55
CA LEU A 4 26.71 31.58 20.20
C LEU A 4 27.96 32.20 20.85
N ARG A 5 29.03 31.41 21.05
CA ARG A 5 30.31 31.89 21.65
C ARG A 5 30.94 33.06 20.90
N ASN A 6 30.61 33.24 19.62
CA ASN A 6 31.05 34.38 18.80
C ASN A 6 30.16 35.64 18.98
N GLY A 7 29.28 35.66 19.98
CA GLY A 7 28.41 36.80 20.27
C GLY A 7 27.17 36.92 19.36
N LYS A 8 27.06 36.10 18.31
CA LYS A 8 25.94 36.15 17.36
C LYS A 8 24.69 35.51 18.00
N GLN A 9 23.58 36.23 17.99
CA GLN A 9 22.28 35.69 18.35
C GLN A 9 21.62 35.10 17.11
N THR A 10 21.14 33.87 17.20
CA THR A 10 20.32 33.27 16.14
C THR A 10 19.01 32.77 16.73
N ASN A 11 17.93 32.97 15.99
CA ASN A 11 16.62 32.34 16.19
C ASN A 11 16.47 31.06 15.36
N ASN A 12 17.32 30.89 14.34
CA ASN A 12 17.35 29.73 13.46
C ASN A 12 18.54 28.84 13.80
N ILE A 13 18.39 27.96 14.79
CA ILE A 13 19.26 26.79 14.91
C ILE A 13 18.75 25.78 13.88
N GLY A 14 19.01 26.05 12.61
CA GLY A 14 18.90 25.04 11.58
C GLY A 14 19.99 24.01 11.85
N PHE A 15 19.65 22.94 12.57
CA PHE A 15 20.53 21.77 12.60
C PHE A 15 20.63 21.27 11.16
N PRO A 16 21.82 21.28 10.53
CA PRO A 16 21.96 20.67 9.22
C PRO A 16 21.57 19.20 9.39
N LYS A 17 20.51 18.79 8.71
CA LYS A 17 19.99 17.42 8.78
C LYS A 17 20.99 16.51 8.09
N LYS A 18 21.97 16.05 8.88
CA LYS A 18 23.09 15.24 8.43
C LYS A 18 22.54 13.90 7.94
N PHE A 19 22.99 13.46 6.76
CA PHE A 19 22.66 12.12 6.26
C PHE A 19 23.19 11.08 7.26
N PRO A 20 22.33 10.16 7.74
CA PRO A 20 22.76 9.14 8.70
C PRO A 20 23.78 8.22 8.04
N LYS A 21 24.86 7.91 8.77
CA LYS A 21 25.92 7.01 8.27
C LYS A 21 25.47 5.54 8.28
N GLU A 22 24.53 5.19 9.14
CA GLU A 22 24.14 3.80 9.44
C GLU A 22 22.62 3.69 9.49
N CYS A 23 22.10 2.52 9.08
CA CYS A 23 20.68 2.23 9.11
C CYS A 23 20.26 1.74 10.50
N SER A 24 19.21 2.32 11.10
CA SER A 24 18.73 1.91 12.43
C SER A 24 18.03 0.53 12.49
N ILE A 25 17.88 -0.17 11.37
CA ILE A 25 17.24 -1.49 11.30
C ILE A 25 18.28 -2.61 11.26
N CYS A 26 19.24 -2.51 10.33
CA CYS A 26 20.25 -3.54 10.12
C CYS A 26 21.64 -3.15 10.63
N PHE A 27 21.81 -1.90 11.08
CA PHE A 27 23.08 -1.33 11.54
C PHE A 27 24.21 -1.32 10.49
N ASN A 28 23.90 -1.57 9.21
CA ASN A 28 24.85 -1.43 8.12
C ASN A 28 24.99 0.02 7.65
N THR A 29 26.12 0.33 7.03
CA THR A 29 26.40 1.64 6.42
C THR A 29 25.37 1.98 5.35
N LEU A 30 24.81 3.19 5.41
CA LEU A 30 23.89 3.71 4.41
C LEU A 30 24.64 4.20 3.18
N ASN A 31 24.16 3.80 2.00
CA ASN A 31 24.69 4.26 0.72
C ASN A 31 23.80 5.41 0.20
N TYR A 32 24.41 6.51 -0.23
CA TYR A 32 23.73 7.64 -0.88
C TYR A 32 23.04 7.25 -2.19
N GLU A 33 23.46 6.17 -2.84
CA GLU A 33 22.84 5.69 -4.08
C GLU A 33 21.66 4.73 -3.83
N ASN A 34 21.53 4.21 -2.60
CA ASN A 34 20.57 3.17 -2.24
C ASN A 34 19.97 3.41 -0.86
N TYR A 35 19.01 4.34 -0.79
CA TYR A 35 18.30 4.66 0.44
C TYR A 35 16.82 4.94 0.21
N ILE A 36 16.04 4.80 1.28
CA ILE A 36 14.61 5.08 1.32
C ILE A 36 14.39 6.12 2.42
N GLN A 37 13.83 7.27 2.05
CA GLN A 37 13.45 8.33 2.95
C GLN A 37 11.94 8.33 3.16
N LEU A 38 11.51 8.25 4.42
CA LEU A 38 10.10 8.35 4.80
C LEU A 38 9.62 9.80 4.82
N ASN A 39 8.30 10.00 4.87
CA ASN A 39 7.69 11.34 4.99
C ASN A 39 8.10 12.08 6.27
N CYS A 40 8.45 11.36 7.33
CA CYS A 40 9.03 11.93 8.55
C CYS A 40 10.54 12.25 8.43
N GLU A 41 11.07 12.19 7.21
CA GLU A 41 12.45 12.51 6.82
C GLU A 41 13.51 11.58 7.44
N HIS A 42 13.11 10.45 8.02
CA HIS A 42 14.04 9.40 8.45
C HIS A 42 14.45 8.53 7.25
N ILE A 43 15.73 8.18 7.20
CA ILE A 43 16.36 7.47 6.07
C ILE A 43 16.77 6.07 6.52
N PHE A 44 16.45 5.07 5.69
CA PHE A 44 16.74 3.66 5.92
C PHE A 44 17.26 3.00 4.64
N CYS A 45 17.85 1.82 4.79
CA CYS A 45 18.14 0.95 3.66
C CYS A 45 16.87 0.23 3.17
N PRO A 46 16.91 -0.48 2.02
CA PRO A 46 15.81 -1.33 1.54
C PRO A 46 15.27 -2.35 2.57
N CYS A 47 16.04 -2.63 3.62
CA CYS A 47 15.63 -3.37 4.80
C CYS A 47 14.31 -2.89 5.46
N ILE A 48 13.95 -1.60 5.32
CA ILE A 48 12.66 -1.06 5.82
C ILE A 48 11.45 -1.76 5.21
N LEU A 49 11.57 -2.36 4.02
CA LEU A 49 10.49 -3.13 3.42
C LEU A 49 10.12 -4.36 4.26
N ALA A 50 11.11 -5.00 4.90
CA ALA A 50 10.85 -6.13 5.81
C ALA A 50 10.12 -5.67 7.08
N TRP A 51 10.36 -4.43 7.52
CA TRP A 51 9.63 -3.82 8.63
C TRP A 51 8.16 -3.54 8.26
N PHE A 52 7.91 -3.04 7.05
CA PHE A 52 6.56 -2.78 6.55
C PHE A 52 5.68 -4.03 6.40
N ASN A 53 6.27 -5.22 6.31
CA ASN A 53 5.50 -6.46 6.39
C ASN A 53 4.83 -6.67 7.76
N LYS A 54 5.30 -6.00 8.82
CA LYS A 54 4.75 -6.10 10.17
C LYS A 54 4.00 -4.83 10.59
N CYS A 55 4.60 -3.65 10.36
CA CYS A 55 4.04 -2.37 10.78
C CYS A 55 4.35 -1.28 9.76
N LEU A 56 3.33 -0.53 9.33
CA LEU A 56 3.46 0.61 8.41
C LEU A 56 3.84 1.91 9.13
N THR A 57 4.73 1.84 10.12
CA THR A 57 5.16 3.00 10.91
C THR A 57 6.68 3.16 10.86
N CYS A 58 7.16 4.39 11.04
CA CYS A 58 8.59 4.66 11.13
C CYS A 58 9.20 3.98 12.37
N PRO A 59 10.29 3.19 12.26
CA PRO A 59 10.95 2.57 13.41
C PRO A 59 11.47 3.58 14.45
N ILE A 60 11.77 4.81 14.02
CA ILE A 60 12.38 5.84 14.88
C ILE A 60 11.30 6.67 15.58
N CYS A 61 10.39 7.29 14.82
CA CYS A 61 9.41 8.23 15.37
C CYS A 61 7.97 7.71 15.40
N ARG A 62 7.73 6.49 14.92
CA ARG A 62 6.40 5.83 14.85
C ARG A 62 5.34 6.57 14.03
N SER A 63 5.71 7.61 13.28
CA SER A 63 4.82 8.25 12.32
C SER A 63 4.35 7.26 11.26
N ASN A 64 3.13 7.43 10.77
CA ASN A 64 2.59 6.57 9.72
C ASN A 64 3.36 6.73 8.41
N ALA A 65 3.71 5.62 7.76
CA ALA A 65 4.51 5.59 6.55
C ALA A 65 3.61 5.66 5.29
N ASN A 66 2.89 6.78 5.14
CA ASN A 66 1.92 6.98 4.04
C ASN A 66 2.59 7.17 2.66
N GLY A 67 3.92 7.17 2.61
CA GLY A 67 4.72 7.36 1.41
C GLY A 67 6.20 7.34 1.75
N PHE A 68 7.01 7.03 0.73
CA PHE A 68 8.47 7.08 0.84
C PHE A 68 9.07 7.50 -0.51
N LYS A 69 10.21 8.18 -0.44
CA LYS A 69 11.06 8.51 -1.59
C LYS A 69 12.28 7.60 -1.56
N GLY A 70 12.44 6.77 -2.57
CA GLY A 70 13.61 5.90 -2.70
C GLY A 70 14.55 6.42 -3.78
N HIS A 71 15.83 6.57 -3.45
CA HIS A 71 16.87 6.65 -4.47
C HIS A 71 17.55 5.29 -4.49
N LEU A 72 17.29 4.51 -5.53
CA LEU A 72 17.74 3.13 -5.63
C LEU A 72 18.40 2.93 -6.99
N SER A 73 19.65 2.48 -7.00
CA SER A 73 20.35 2.15 -8.23
C SER A 73 19.84 0.86 -8.88
N LYS A 74 18.99 0.09 -8.19
CA LYS A 74 18.30 -1.10 -8.70
C LYS A 74 16.81 -1.02 -8.39
N PRO A 75 15.91 -1.50 -9.28
CA PRO A 75 14.49 -1.56 -8.97
C PRO A 75 14.27 -2.37 -7.70
N LEU A 76 13.55 -1.80 -6.73
CA LEU A 76 13.19 -2.52 -5.52
C LEU A 76 12.36 -3.75 -5.90
N ASN A 77 12.86 -4.93 -5.54
CA ASN A 77 12.04 -6.13 -5.51
C ASN A 77 11.08 -5.99 -4.32
N MET A 78 10.07 -5.13 -4.48
CA MET A 78 8.92 -5.05 -3.57
C MET A 78 8.34 -6.46 -3.49
N PRO A 79 8.00 -6.99 -2.30
CA PRO A 79 7.58 -8.38 -2.17
C PRO A 79 6.39 -8.59 -3.11
N SER A 80 6.67 -9.29 -4.21
CA SER A 80 5.74 -9.63 -5.28
C SER A 80 4.45 -10.22 -4.71
N LEU A 81 4.50 -10.79 -3.52
CA LEU A 81 3.38 -11.21 -2.70
C LEU A 81 2.22 -10.20 -2.62
N PHE A 82 2.42 -8.90 -2.39
CA PHE A 82 1.28 -7.98 -2.26
C PHE A 82 0.62 -7.69 -3.61
N LEU A 83 1.43 -7.47 -4.65
CA LEU A 83 0.95 -7.23 -6.01
C LEU A 83 0.34 -8.49 -6.63
N GLU A 84 0.93 -9.66 -6.40
CA GLU A 84 0.44 -10.96 -6.88
C GLU A 84 -0.83 -11.38 -6.12
N LYS A 85 -0.95 -11.06 -4.82
CA LYS A 85 -2.21 -11.21 -4.08
C LYS A 85 -3.29 -10.30 -4.65
N ALA A 86 -3.00 -9.01 -4.85
CA ALA A 86 -3.94 -8.06 -5.46
C ALA A 86 -4.38 -8.48 -6.87
N LYS A 87 -3.44 -8.95 -7.71
CA LYS A 87 -3.74 -9.48 -9.04
C LYS A 87 -4.59 -10.75 -8.98
N ARG A 88 -4.31 -11.66 -8.03
CA ARG A 88 -5.08 -12.90 -7.86
C ARG A 88 -6.51 -12.59 -7.45
N ASP A 89 -6.69 -11.70 -6.48
CA ASP A 89 -8.01 -11.31 -5.98
C ASP A 89 -8.80 -10.55 -7.06
N MET A 90 -8.14 -9.70 -7.86
CA MET A 90 -8.77 -9.03 -9.01
C MET A 90 -9.23 -10.02 -10.09
N LYS A 91 -8.42 -11.03 -10.40
CA LYS A 91 -8.80 -12.07 -11.38
C LYS A 91 -10.02 -12.87 -10.92
N ILE A 92 -10.09 -13.21 -9.63
CA ILE A 92 -11.24 -13.91 -9.04
C ILE A 92 -12.50 -13.05 -9.19
N LEU A 93 -12.43 -11.77 -8.86
CA LEU A 93 -13.56 -10.84 -8.97
C LEU A 93 -14.06 -10.72 -10.43
N VAL A 94 -13.14 -10.57 -11.39
CA VAL A 94 -13.49 -10.51 -12.82
C VAL A 94 -14.16 -11.80 -13.29
N ALA A 95 -13.67 -12.97 -12.88
CA ALA A 95 -14.26 -14.25 -13.25
C ALA A 95 -15.68 -14.43 -12.69
N PHE A 96 -15.93 -14.00 -11.45
CA PHE A 96 -17.29 -14.03 -10.89
C PHE A 96 -18.26 -13.15 -11.69
N LEU A 97 -17.86 -11.93 -12.03
CA LEU A 97 -18.70 -10.99 -12.78
C LEU A 97 -19.00 -11.49 -14.21
N THR A 98 -18.06 -12.15 -14.88
CA THR A 98 -18.29 -12.69 -16.22
C THR A 98 -19.24 -13.90 -16.19
N ILE A 99 -19.12 -14.76 -15.18
CA ILE A 99 -20.00 -15.93 -15.01
C ILE A 99 -21.43 -15.48 -14.71
N THR A 100 -21.64 -14.52 -13.79
CA THR A 100 -22.99 -14.01 -13.48
C THR A 100 -23.63 -13.36 -14.71
N PHE A 101 -22.87 -12.57 -15.47
CA PHE A 101 -23.36 -11.96 -16.70
C PHE A 101 -23.77 -13.02 -17.75
N PHE A 102 -22.99 -14.09 -17.91
CA PHE A 102 -23.31 -15.17 -18.84
C PHE A 102 -24.57 -15.94 -18.43
N ILE A 103 -24.76 -16.21 -17.13
CA ILE A 103 -25.98 -16.86 -16.61
C ILE A 103 -27.20 -15.98 -16.86
N ILE A 104 -27.10 -14.67 -16.59
CA ILE A 104 -28.17 -13.70 -16.84
C ILE A 104 -28.51 -13.65 -18.34
N TYR A 105 -27.49 -13.59 -19.21
CA TYR A 105 -27.69 -13.55 -20.66
C TYR A 105 -28.42 -14.80 -21.18
N ASN A 106 -28.01 -15.98 -20.73
CA ASN A 106 -28.69 -17.23 -21.11
C ASN A 106 -30.10 -17.30 -20.50
N TYR A 107 -30.30 -16.83 -19.28
CA TYR A 107 -31.64 -16.78 -18.66
C TYR A 107 -32.58 -15.85 -19.43
N ILE A 108 -32.10 -14.70 -19.94
CA ILE A 108 -32.88 -13.80 -20.80
C ILE A 108 -33.20 -14.45 -22.14
N LEU A 109 -32.26 -15.19 -22.74
CA LEU A 109 -32.46 -15.86 -24.03
C LEU A 109 -33.42 -17.07 -23.96
N TYR A 110 -33.36 -17.86 -22.88
CA TYR A 110 -34.12 -19.11 -22.75
C TYR A 110 -35.35 -18.98 -21.83
N GLY A 111 -35.45 -17.91 -21.04
CA GLY A 111 -36.47 -17.72 -20.01
C GLY A 111 -37.78 -17.13 -20.53
N LYS A 112 -38.81 -17.97 -20.58
CA LYS A 112 -40.21 -17.56 -20.56
C LYS A 112 -40.55 -16.85 -19.23
N THR A 113 -41.36 -15.80 -19.35
CA THR A 113 -42.03 -14.93 -18.35
C THR A 113 -41.17 -13.99 -17.46
N ILE A 114 -41.44 -12.68 -17.61
CA ILE A 114 -40.74 -11.51 -17.05
C ILE A 114 -40.73 -11.44 -15.50
N GLN A 115 -41.66 -12.11 -14.82
CA GLN A 115 -41.86 -11.94 -13.37
C GLN A 115 -40.90 -12.76 -12.49
N SER A 116 -40.35 -13.87 -13.00
CA SER A 116 -39.30 -14.66 -12.32
C SER A 116 -37.89 -14.10 -12.56
N ALA A 117 -37.70 -13.30 -13.61
CA ALA A 117 -36.40 -12.73 -13.99
C ALA A 117 -35.89 -11.72 -12.96
N ASN A 118 -36.76 -10.85 -12.44
CA ASN A 118 -36.37 -9.84 -11.44
C ASN A 118 -35.86 -10.48 -10.14
N LEU A 119 -36.45 -11.61 -9.72
CA LEU A 119 -36.06 -12.30 -8.49
C LEU A 119 -34.68 -12.99 -8.62
N VAL A 120 -34.36 -13.50 -9.81
CA VAL A 120 -33.03 -14.06 -10.12
C VAL A 120 -31.98 -12.96 -10.22
N ILE A 121 -32.30 -11.83 -10.85
CA ILE A 121 -31.39 -10.68 -10.95
C ILE A 121 -31.09 -10.10 -9.57
N ASP A 122 -32.09 -9.92 -8.71
CA ASP A 122 -31.90 -9.44 -7.34
C ASP A 122 -31.03 -10.39 -6.52
N PHE A 123 -31.25 -11.71 -6.63
CA PHE A 123 -30.42 -12.70 -5.94
C PHE A 123 -28.96 -12.66 -6.44
N MET A 124 -28.75 -12.53 -7.76
CA MET A 124 -27.41 -12.43 -8.36
C MET A 124 -26.69 -11.15 -7.94
N LEU A 125 -27.40 -10.02 -7.84
CA LEU A 125 -26.84 -8.76 -7.35
C LEU A 125 -26.47 -8.87 -5.87
N VAL A 126 -27.33 -9.42 -5.02
CA VAL A 126 -27.06 -9.59 -3.58
C VAL A 126 -25.83 -10.48 -3.33
N VAL A 127 -25.69 -11.58 -4.08
CA VAL A 127 -24.51 -12.46 -4.00
C VAL A 127 -23.25 -11.73 -4.45
N SER A 128 -23.33 -10.97 -5.56
CA SER A 128 -22.21 -10.18 -6.08
C SER A 128 -21.77 -9.09 -5.09
N PHE A 129 -22.70 -8.33 -4.52
CA PHE A 129 -22.42 -7.30 -3.52
C PHE A 129 -21.83 -7.89 -2.23
N SER A 130 -22.32 -9.05 -1.77
CA SER A 130 -21.78 -9.74 -0.59
C SER A 130 -20.34 -10.20 -0.80
N PHE A 131 -20.01 -10.70 -1.99
CA PHE A 131 -18.64 -11.08 -2.35
C PHE A 131 -17.71 -9.88 -2.43
N CYS A 132 -18.18 -8.77 -3.04
CA CYS A 132 -17.43 -7.52 -3.11
C CYS A 132 -17.15 -6.94 -1.72
N PHE A 133 -18.14 -6.92 -0.81
CA PHE A 133 -17.94 -6.47 0.56
C PHE A 133 -16.95 -7.34 1.34
N GLY A 134 -16.99 -8.66 1.14
CA GLY A 134 -16.05 -9.59 1.76
C GLY A 134 -14.60 -9.36 1.33
N ILE A 135 -14.38 -9.07 0.04
CA ILE A 135 -13.06 -8.75 -0.50
C ILE A 135 -12.59 -7.38 0.01
N ILE A 136 -13.43 -6.33 -0.07
CA ILE A 136 -13.06 -4.98 0.40
C ILE A 136 -12.63 -4.98 1.87
N ARG A 137 -13.30 -5.78 2.73
CA ARG A 137 -12.94 -5.91 4.15
C ARG A 137 -11.57 -6.58 4.39
N GLN A 138 -11.01 -7.32 3.44
CA GLN A 138 -9.64 -7.84 3.56
C GLN A 138 -8.55 -6.82 3.20
N TYR A 139 -8.93 -5.67 2.63
CA TYR A 139 -8.01 -4.62 2.17
C TYR A 139 -8.02 -3.35 3.03
N ILE A 140 -8.95 -3.22 3.98
CA ILE A 140 -8.98 -2.18 5.04
C ILE A 140 -8.30 -2.74 6.29
#